data_AF-S4Q0B1-F1
#
_entry.id   AF-S4Q0B1-F1
#
_cell.length_a   1.000
_cell.length_b   1.000
_cell.length_c   1.000
_cell.angle_alpha   90.00
_cell.angle_beta   90.00
_cell.angle_gamma   90.00
#
_symmetry.space_group_name_H-M   'P 1'
#
loop_
_entity.id
_entity.type
_entity.pdbx_description
1 polymer ?
#
loop_
_entity_poly.entity_id
_entity_poly.type
_entity_poly.pdbx_seq_one_letter_code
_entity_poly.pdbx_strand_id
1 'polypeptide(L)'
;MQRKFREVDYGFNNPQSYEFSRHFFSYKNSIRHSKVYQIIKELPKGAALHIHDMGIAGPDYVLNLTYTDSLYMCYDKDDVLFKFSDKTPSISCTNKWNLISDVRRSSNNTAAFDAKLRKYFTMYVDNPDVVYPSIKESWGTF
;
A
#
# COMPACT_ATOMS: atom_id res chain seq x y z
N MET A 1 1.39 17.02 27.11
CA MET A 1 1.88 15.82 27.84
C MET A 1 0.77 14.92 28.40
N GLN A 2 -0.30 15.43 29.02
CA GLN A 2 -1.37 14.62 29.61
C GLN A 2 -1.93 13.50 28.71
N ARG A 3 -2.18 13.77 27.42
CA ARG A 3 -2.68 12.77 26.45
C ARG A 3 -1.71 11.61 26.24
N LYS A 4 -0.41 11.91 26.14
CA LYS A 4 0.65 10.90 26.03
C LYS A 4 0.67 9.99 27.24
N PHE A 5 0.70 10.55 28.45
CA PHE A 5 0.76 9.73 29.66
C PHE A 5 -0.47 8.82 29.77
N ARG A 6 -1.67 9.33 29.51
CA ARG A 6 -2.88 8.49 29.49
C ARG A 6 -2.79 7.31 28.51
N GLU A 7 -2.32 7.54 27.28
CA GLU A 7 -2.20 6.48 26.28
C GLU A 7 -1.13 5.45 26.65
N VAL A 8 0.00 5.90 27.22
CA VAL A 8 1.09 5.03 27.69
C VAL A 8 0.68 4.23 28.93
N ASP A 9 0.07 4.87 29.93
CA ASP A 9 -0.42 4.22 31.16
C ASP A 9 -1.50 3.18 30.86
N TYR A 10 -2.36 3.46 29.88
CA TYR A 10 -3.32 2.47 29.38
C TYR A 10 -2.59 1.26 28.75
N GLY A 11 -1.54 1.50 27.97
CA GLY A 11 -0.71 0.46 27.38
C GLY A 11 0.02 -0.41 28.41
N PHE A 12 0.50 0.17 29.51
CA PHE A 12 1.10 -0.60 30.61
C PHE A 12 0.10 -1.55 31.27
N ASN A 13 -1.14 -1.09 31.49
CA ASN A 13 -2.20 -1.92 32.07
C ASN A 13 -2.82 -2.89 31.04
N ASN A 14 -2.63 -2.64 29.74
CA ASN A 14 -3.18 -3.43 28.64
C ASN A 14 -2.12 -3.67 27.55
N PRO A 15 -1.09 -4.49 27.81
CA PRO A 15 0.04 -4.67 26.88
C PRO A 15 -0.39 -5.09 25.47
N GLN A 16 -1.42 -5.92 25.35
CA GLN A 16 -2.02 -6.36 24.09
C GLN A 16 -2.59 -5.22 23.23
N SER A 17 -2.95 -4.10 23.86
CA SER A 17 -3.50 -2.91 23.20
C SER A 17 -2.47 -1.82 22.93
N TYR A 18 -1.20 -2.05 23.28
CA TYR A 18 -0.14 -1.08 23.05
C TYR A 18 0.28 -1.09 21.57
N GLU A 19 -0.12 -0.06 20.83
CA GLU A 19 0.07 0.01 19.36
C GLU A 19 1.56 -0.03 18.97
N PHE A 20 2.42 0.63 19.74
CA PHE A 20 3.86 0.77 19.40
C PHE A 20 4.69 -0.52 19.58
N SER A 21 4.14 -1.57 20.19
CA SER A 21 4.80 -2.89 20.27
C SER A 21 4.30 -3.88 19.22
N ARG A 22 3.45 -3.44 18.28
CA ARG A 22 2.82 -4.30 17.27
C ARG A 22 3.27 -3.88 15.86
N HIS A 23 3.12 -4.78 14.91
CA HIS A 23 3.35 -4.46 13.49
C HIS A 23 2.41 -3.33 13.03
N PHE A 24 2.93 -2.32 12.32
CA PHE A 24 2.17 -1.13 11.87
C PHE A 24 0.86 -1.50 11.16
N PHE A 25 0.89 -2.51 10.29
CA PHE A 25 -0.29 -2.99 9.56
C PHE A 25 -1.48 -3.29 10.49
N SER A 26 -1.22 -3.81 11.69
CA SER A 26 -2.25 -4.24 12.63
C SER A 26 -2.95 -3.09 13.36
N TYR A 27 -2.32 -1.91 13.45
CA TYR A 27 -2.87 -0.75 14.16
C TYR A 27 -3.03 0.51 13.29
N LYS A 28 -2.64 0.47 12.01
CA LYS A 28 -2.70 1.63 11.08
C LYS A 28 -4.06 2.34 11.03
N ASN A 29 -5.13 1.60 11.27
CA ASN A 29 -6.50 2.13 11.27
C ASN A 29 -6.88 2.71 12.65
N SER A 30 -6.38 2.12 13.75
CA SER A 30 -6.70 2.55 15.11
C SER A 30 -5.91 3.77 15.56
N ILE A 31 -4.66 3.94 15.11
CA ILE A 31 -3.81 5.10 15.47
C ILE A 31 -4.46 6.45 15.13
N ARG A 32 -5.36 6.48 14.14
CA ARG A 32 -6.12 7.70 13.79
C ARG A 32 -7.02 8.20 14.94
N HIS A 33 -7.37 7.33 15.88
CA HIS A 33 -8.14 7.67 17.08
C HIS A 33 -7.27 8.15 18.25
N SER A 34 -5.94 7.94 18.22
CA SER A 34 -5.02 8.45 19.23
C SER A 34 -5.09 9.97 19.28
N LYS A 35 -5.23 10.53 20.49
CA LYS A 35 -5.21 11.98 20.71
C LYS A 35 -3.81 12.54 20.53
N VAL A 36 -2.79 11.76 20.85
CA VAL A 36 -1.40 12.12 20.56
C VAL A 36 -1.16 12.20 19.05
N TYR A 37 -1.61 11.20 18.28
CA TYR A 37 -1.50 11.20 16.82
C TYR A 37 -2.22 12.39 16.19
N GLN A 38 -3.45 12.71 16.64
CA GLN A 38 -4.21 13.86 16.15
C GLN A 38 -3.45 15.18 16.34
N ILE A 39 -2.82 15.38 17.50
CA ILE A 39 -1.96 16.56 17.75
C ILE A 39 -0.75 16.54 16.81
N ILE A 40 -0.02 15.43 16.72
CA ILE A 40 1.19 15.32 15.87
C ILE A 40 0.85 15.57 14.39
N LYS A 41 -0.33 15.13 13.94
CA LYS A 41 -0.82 15.35 12.57
C LYS A 41 -0.93 16.84 12.26
N GLU A 42 -1.43 17.64 13.20
CA GLU A 42 -1.64 19.09 13.06
C GLU A 42 -0.34 19.91 13.16
N LEU A 43 0.72 19.36 13.76
CA LEU A 43 1.99 20.09 13.89
C LEU A 43 2.64 20.38 12.53
N PRO A 44 3.20 21.59 12.33
CA PRO A 44 4.08 21.88 11.21
C PRO A 44 5.42 21.15 11.42
N LYS A 45 5.57 20.00 10.77
CA LYS A 45 6.73 19.09 10.95
C LYS A 45 8.02 19.57 10.26
N GLY A 46 8.00 20.72 9.59
CA GLY A 46 9.13 21.21 8.80
C GLY A 46 9.24 20.49 7.46
N ALA A 47 10.34 19.75 7.25
CA ALA A 47 10.67 19.12 5.97
C ALA A 47 10.78 17.59 6.07
N ALA A 48 10.49 16.90 4.97
CA ALA A 48 10.77 15.47 4.79
C ALA A 48 12.14 15.32 4.08
N LEU A 49 13.16 14.89 4.82
CA LEU A 49 14.55 14.84 4.34
C LEU A 49 15.02 13.44 3.90
N HIS A 50 14.20 12.42 4.11
CA HIS A 50 14.48 11.05 3.70
C HIS A 50 13.22 10.48 3.04
N ILE A 51 13.20 10.46 1.72
CA ILE A 51 12.10 9.99 0.88
C ILE A 51 12.66 9.35 -0.39
N HIS A 52 11.95 8.36 -0.91
CA HIS A 52 12.21 7.76 -2.22
C HIS A 52 11.05 8.12 -3.13
N ASP A 53 11.34 8.64 -4.33
CA ASP A 53 10.39 9.22 -5.27
C ASP A 53 9.12 8.40 -5.51
N MET A 54 9.25 7.10 -5.78
CA MET A 54 8.12 6.21 -6.10
C MET A 54 7.36 5.70 -4.87
N GLY A 55 7.85 5.93 -3.65
CA GLY A 55 7.25 5.43 -2.41
C GLY A 55 6.38 6.44 -1.65
N ILE A 56 6.23 7.66 -2.15
CA ILE A 56 5.54 8.76 -1.42
C ILE A 56 4.03 8.72 -1.66
N ALA A 57 3.61 8.29 -2.84
CA ALA A 57 2.20 8.19 -3.19
C ALA A 57 1.58 6.91 -2.66
N GLY A 58 0.40 7.01 -2.03
CA GLY A 58 -0.31 5.84 -1.53
C GLY A 58 -0.85 4.94 -2.65
N PRO A 59 -1.15 3.66 -2.36
CA PRO A 59 -1.63 2.70 -3.35
C PRO A 59 -2.95 3.11 -4.02
N ASP A 60 -3.80 3.88 -3.33
CA ASP A 60 -5.05 4.40 -3.90
C ASP A 60 -4.79 5.46 -4.99
N TYR A 61 -3.75 6.27 -4.83
CA TYR A 61 -3.35 7.25 -5.84
C TYR A 61 -2.79 6.53 -7.08
N VAL A 62 -1.91 5.54 -6.88
CA VAL A 62 -1.36 4.74 -7.98
C VAL A 62 -2.47 4.00 -8.72
N LEU A 63 -3.43 3.39 -8.00
CA LEU A 63 -4.61 2.78 -8.60
C LEU A 63 -5.40 3.78 -9.45
N ASN A 64 -5.60 5.01 -8.99
CA ASN A 64 -6.28 6.04 -9.77
C ASN A 64 -5.55 6.37 -11.08
N LEU A 65 -4.21 6.39 -11.09
CA LEU A 65 -3.44 6.58 -12.33
C LEU A 65 -3.72 5.47 -13.36
N THR A 66 -4.06 4.27 -12.91
CA THR A 66 -4.37 3.16 -13.81
C THR A 66 -5.69 3.32 -14.58
N TYR A 67 -6.48 4.35 -14.30
CA TYR A 67 -7.66 4.74 -15.08
C TYR A 67 -7.33 5.66 -16.26
N THR A 68 -6.07 6.08 -16.40
CA THR A 68 -5.63 6.92 -17.53
C THR A 68 -5.64 6.13 -18.83
N ASP A 69 -6.03 6.79 -19.92
CA ASP A 69 -6.04 6.20 -21.26
C ASP A 69 -4.65 5.72 -21.71
N SER A 70 -4.65 4.83 -22.70
CA SER A 70 -3.43 4.27 -23.31
C SER A 70 -2.50 3.54 -22.34
N LEU A 71 -3.02 3.07 -21.20
CA LEU A 71 -2.29 2.22 -20.26
C LEU A 71 -2.51 0.74 -20.57
N TYR A 72 -1.42 0.05 -20.90
CA TYR A 72 -1.38 -1.39 -21.01
C TYR A 72 -0.91 -2.02 -19.70
N MET A 73 -1.46 -3.19 -19.39
CA MET A 73 -1.01 -4.03 -18.29
C MET A 73 -0.64 -5.43 -18.80
N CYS A 74 0.25 -6.10 -18.09
CA CYS A 74 0.57 -7.50 -18.30
C CYS A 74 0.91 -8.18 -16.98
N TYR A 75 0.41 -9.40 -16.76
CA TYR A 75 0.86 -10.23 -15.65
C TYR A 75 2.19 -10.89 -16.01
N ASP A 76 3.22 -10.64 -15.22
CA ASP A 76 4.55 -11.23 -15.41
C ASP A 76 4.93 -12.05 -14.18
N LYS A 77 4.77 -13.38 -14.29
CA LYS A 77 4.95 -14.32 -13.17
C LYS A 77 4.07 -13.92 -11.97
N ASP A 78 4.68 -13.52 -10.86
CA ASP A 78 4.02 -13.13 -9.62
C ASP A 78 3.77 -11.62 -9.52
N ASP A 79 4.08 -10.85 -10.56
CA ASP A 79 3.97 -9.39 -10.59
C ASP A 79 3.10 -8.87 -11.76
N VAL A 80 2.89 -7.57 -11.82
CA VAL A 80 2.16 -6.86 -12.85
C VAL A 80 3.00 -5.72 -13.44
N LEU A 81 3.15 -5.74 -14.75
CA LEU A 81 3.84 -4.71 -15.51
C LEU A 81 2.83 -3.74 -16.11
N PHE A 82 3.22 -2.47 -16.21
CA PHE A 82 2.43 -1.41 -16.82
C PHE A 82 3.24 -0.66 -17.86
N LYS A 83 2.57 -0.23 -18.93
CA LYS A 83 3.19 0.61 -19.97
C LYS A 83 2.18 1.53 -20.61
N PHE A 84 2.42 2.84 -20.50
CA PHE A 84 1.75 3.81 -21.37
C PHE A 84 2.29 3.73 -22.79
N SER A 85 1.40 3.60 -23.77
CA SER A 85 1.76 3.48 -25.18
C SER A 85 0.53 3.69 -26.08
N ASP A 86 0.70 4.32 -27.24
CA ASP A 86 -0.39 4.48 -28.22
C ASP A 86 -0.72 3.18 -28.96
N LYS A 87 0.20 2.21 -28.93
CA LYS A 87 0.07 0.89 -29.55
C LYS A 87 0.41 -0.19 -28.55
N THR A 88 -0.08 -1.41 -28.77
CA THR A 88 0.28 -2.56 -27.94
C THR A 88 1.81 -2.69 -27.83
N PRO A 89 2.38 -2.66 -26.60
CA PRO A 89 3.82 -2.75 -26.41
C PRO A 89 4.42 -4.02 -27.02
N SER A 90 5.60 -3.90 -27.63
CA SER A 90 6.36 -5.02 -28.18
C SER A 90 7.40 -5.60 -27.20
N ILE A 91 7.50 -5.04 -25.99
CA ILE A 91 8.39 -5.54 -24.94
C ILE A 91 7.90 -6.90 -24.41
N SER A 92 8.84 -7.78 -24.07
CA SER A 92 8.52 -9.12 -23.58
C SER A 92 7.78 -9.06 -22.24
N CYS A 93 6.74 -9.86 -22.13
CA CYS A 93 6.07 -10.19 -20.87
C CYS A 93 5.70 -11.68 -20.93
N THR A 94 5.63 -12.36 -19.78
CA THR A 94 5.21 -13.77 -19.70
C THR A 94 3.82 -13.97 -20.31
N ASN A 95 2.91 -13.02 -20.08
CA ASN A 95 1.58 -13.01 -20.68
C ASN A 95 1.47 -11.95 -21.79
N LYS A 96 0.24 -11.74 -22.28
CA LYS A 96 -0.06 -10.74 -23.29
C LYS A 96 -0.33 -9.36 -22.67
N TRP A 97 0.21 -8.31 -23.30
CA TRP A 97 -0.19 -6.93 -23.03
C TRP A 97 -1.64 -6.68 -23.42
N ASN A 98 -2.44 -6.18 -22.48
CA ASN A 98 -3.82 -5.79 -22.71
C ASN A 98 -4.06 -4.37 -22.22
N LEU A 99 -4.91 -3.62 -22.92
CA LEU A 99 -5.34 -2.32 -22.47
C LEU A 99 -6.13 -2.50 -21.17
N ILE A 100 -5.76 -1.79 -20.10
CA ILE A 100 -6.36 -2.02 -18.78
C ILE A 100 -7.86 -1.72 -18.76
N SER A 101 -8.32 -0.77 -19.58
CA SER A 101 -9.75 -0.47 -19.75
C SER A 101 -10.53 -1.68 -20.29
N ASP A 102 -9.93 -2.46 -21.19
CA ASP A 102 -10.55 -3.66 -21.77
C ASP A 102 -10.54 -4.81 -20.76
N VAL A 103 -9.48 -4.92 -19.97
CA VAL A 103 -9.43 -5.88 -18.85
C VAL A 103 -10.51 -5.54 -17.81
N ARG A 104 -10.69 -4.26 -17.47
CA ARG A 104 -11.78 -3.83 -16.56
C ARG A 104 -13.15 -4.12 -17.14
N ARG A 105 -13.39 -3.85 -18.44
CA ARG A 105 -14.67 -4.10 -19.11
C ARG A 105 -15.01 -5.59 -19.20
N SER A 106 -13.99 -6.42 -19.41
CA SER A 106 -14.15 -7.88 -19.43
C SER A 106 -14.19 -8.49 -18.03
N SER A 107 -13.81 -7.74 -16.99
CA SER A 107 -14.00 -8.16 -15.61
C SER A 107 -15.49 -8.11 -15.24
N ASN A 108 -16.03 -9.21 -14.72
CA ASN A 108 -17.41 -9.26 -14.20
C ASN A 108 -17.61 -8.35 -12.97
N ASN A 109 -16.52 -7.91 -12.33
CA ASN A 109 -16.55 -7.06 -11.14
C ASN A 109 -15.30 -6.17 -11.10
N THR A 110 -15.46 -4.92 -11.54
CA THR A 110 -14.36 -3.93 -11.57
C THR A 110 -13.82 -3.62 -10.18
N ALA A 111 -14.67 -3.56 -9.15
CA ALA A 111 -14.23 -3.29 -7.78
C ALA A 111 -13.34 -4.42 -7.23
N ALA A 112 -13.68 -5.68 -7.51
CA ALA A 112 -12.85 -6.82 -7.13
C ALA A 112 -11.53 -6.85 -7.92
N PHE A 113 -11.56 -6.49 -9.21
CA PHE A 113 -10.37 -6.34 -10.03
C PHE A 113 -9.43 -5.27 -9.47
N ASP A 114 -9.95 -4.06 -9.20
CA ASP A 114 -9.16 -2.96 -8.65
C ASP A 114 -8.62 -3.29 -7.26
N ALA A 115 -9.42 -3.97 -6.41
CA ALA A 115 -8.96 -4.43 -5.10
C ALA A 115 -7.80 -5.43 -5.20
N LYS A 116 -7.81 -6.30 -6.23
CA LYS A 116 -6.68 -7.20 -6.53
C LYS A 116 -5.47 -6.43 -7.04
N LEU A 117 -5.67 -5.50 -7.98
CA LEU A 117 -4.60 -4.69 -8.56
C LEU A 117 -3.89 -3.84 -7.50
N ARG A 118 -4.66 -3.22 -6.61
CA ARG A 118 -4.18 -2.40 -5.50
C ARG A 118 -3.21 -3.13 -4.58
N LYS A 119 -3.32 -4.46 -4.44
CA LYS A 119 -2.41 -5.26 -3.60
C LYS A 119 -0.99 -5.29 -4.13
N TYR A 120 -0.76 -5.06 -5.43
CA TYR A 120 0.58 -4.95 -6.01
C TYR A 120 1.25 -3.60 -5.65
N PHE A 121 0.49 -2.59 -5.23
CA PHE A 121 1.02 -1.26 -4.92
C PHE A 121 1.38 -1.07 -3.44
N THR A 122 1.36 -2.14 -2.64
CA THR A 122 1.63 -2.06 -1.21
C THR A 122 2.01 -3.42 -0.64
N MET A 123 2.91 -3.43 0.35
CA MET A 123 3.21 -4.64 1.14
C MET A 123 2.14 -4.95 2.19
N TYR A 124 1.06 -4.18 2.29
CA TYR A 124 0.05 -4.37 3.33
C TYR A 124 -0.66 -5.74 3.18
N VAL A 125 -0.53 -6.55 4.22
CA VAL A 125 -1.20 -7.86 4.39
C VAL A 125 -1.64 -8.02 5.86
N ASP A 126 -2.58 -8.93 6.13
CA ASP A 126 -3.15 -9.08 7.48
C ASP A 126 -2.20 -9.77 8.46
N ASN A 127 -1.42 -10.77 8.02
CA ASN A 127 -0.49 -11.53 8.85
C ASN A 127 0.96 -11.40 8.32
N PRO A 128 1.60 -10.22 8.43
CA PRO A 128 2.91 -9.97 7.84
C PRO A 128 3.99 -10.90 8.38
N ASP A 129 3.91 -11.33 9.63
CA ASP A 129 4.91 -12.26 10.21
C ASP A 129 4.85 -13.67 9.59
N VAL A 130 3.73 -14.03 8.96
CA VAL A 130 3.55 -15.30 8.23
C VAL A 130 3.94 -15.14 6.76
N VAL A 131 3.56 -14.03 6.13
CA VAL A 131 3.82 -13.76 4.71
C VAL A 131 5.28 -13.35 4.48
N TYR A 132 5.85 -12.59 5.41
CA TYR A 132 7.21 -12.06 5.37
C TYR A 132 7.97 -12.47 6.65
N PRO A 133 8.28 -13.76 6.82
CA PRO A 133 8.90 -14.27 8.06
C PRO A 133 10.32 -13.74 8.28
N SER A 134 10.98 -13.21 7.25
CA SER A 134 12.29 -12.58 7.38
C SER A 134 12.46 -11.37 6.46
N ILE A 135 13.63 -10.74 6.59
CA ILE A 135 14.07 -9.66 5.72
C ILE A 135 14.14 -10.08 4.24
N LYS A 136 14.42 -11.36 3.96
CA LYS A 136 14.53 -11.86 2.59
C LYS A 136 13.20 -11.80 1.85
N GLU A 137 12.12 -12.27 2.46
CA GLU A 137 10.78 -12.26 1.85
C GLU A 137 10.22 -10.84 1.76
N SER A 138 10.53 -10.02 2.77
CA SER A 138 10.18 -8.59 2.77
C SER A 138 10.82 -7.87 1.57
N TRP A 139 12.14 -7.99 1.39
CA TRP A 139 12.86 -7.38 0.27
C TRP A 139 12.64 -8.08 -1.07
N GLY A 140 12.25 -9.35 -1.06
CA GLY A 140 11.82 -10.03 -2.29
C GLY A 140 10.49 -9.49 -2.82
N THR A 141 9.69 -8.87 -1.96
CA THR A 141 8.39 -8.25 -2.30
C THR A 141 8.50 -6.75 -2.54
N PHE A 142 9.40 -6.05 -1.83
CA PHE A 142 9.61 -4.61 -1.93
C PHE A 142 10.38 -4.23 -3.20
#